data_AF-A0A351EJS5-F1
#
_entry.id   AF-A0A351EJS5-F1
#
_cell.length_a   1.000
_cell.length_b   1.000
_cell.length_c   1.000
_cell.angle_alpha   90.00
_cell.angle_beta   90.00
_cell.angle_gamma   90.00
#
_symmetry.space_group_name_H-M   'P 1'
#
loop_
_entity.id
_entity.type
_entity.pdbx_description
1 polymer ?
#
loop_
_entity_poly.entity_id
_entity_poly.type
_entity_poly.pdbx_seq_one_letter_code
_entity_poly.pdbx_strand_id
1 'polypeptide(L)'
;MTAASHRLAMTELLVEHVDGIEASDIEIVRGGASYTFDTVEQLSKMDCESVLILGSDAAAELDSWERATELRALVEVAVVPRPGHVMPALKDWKIQLVNAEVVDISSSEIRAMSADDVDLDPRVPQAVRNYISDNELI
;
A
#
# COMPACT_ATOMS: atom_id res chain seq x y z
N MET A 1 2.21 5.07 -17.90
CA MET A 1 1.18 4.81 -16.86
C MET A 1 0.83 3.34 -16.92
N THR A 2 1.26 2.57 -15.93
CA THR A 2 1.06 1.11 -15.87
C THR A 2 -0.38 0.76 -15.52
N ALA A 3 -1.00 -0.17 -16.27
CA ALA A 3 -2.38 -0.60 -16.01
C ALA A 3 -2.53 -1.26 -14.63
N ALA A 4 -3.73 -1.19 -14.05
CA ALA A 4 -4.01 -1.74 -12.72
C ALA A 4 -3.78 -3.26 -12.65
N SER A 5 -4.12 -3.99 -13.71
CA SER A 5 -3.91 -5.44 -13.82
C SER A 5 -2.43 -5.82 -13.71
N HIS A 6 -1.52 -5.06 -14.33
CA HIS A 6 -0.09 -5.32 -14.20
C HIS A 6 0.42 -5.05 -12.78
N ARG A 7 -0.08 -4.01 -12.11
CA ARG A 7 0.28 -3.73 -10.73
C ARG A 7 -0.19 -4.84 -9.79
N LEU A 8 -1.43 -5.31 -9.95
CA LEU A 8 -1.98 -6.43 -9.19
C LEU A 8 -1.13 -7.70 -9.39
N ALA A 9 -0.86 -8.09 -10.64
CA ALA A 9 -0.04 -9.26 -10.93
C ALA A 9 1.36 -9.20 -10.30
N MET A 10 2.02 -8.02 -10.34
CA MET A 10 3.29 -7.83 -9.65
C MET A 10 3.17 -7.96 -8.13
N THR A 11 2.07 -7.50 -7.53
CA THR A 11 1.81 -7.65 -6.09
C THR A 11 1.51 -9.11 -5.71
N GLU A 12 0.73 -9.84 -6.52
CA GLU A 12 0.45 -11.27 -6.34
C GLU A 12 1.75 -12.10 -6.30
N LEU A 13 2.66 -11.85 -7.24
CA LEU A 13 3.99 -12.49 -7.27
C LEU A 13 4.82 -12.25 -6.01
N LEU A 14 4.60 -11.15 -5.28
CA LEU A 14 5.33 -10.86 -4.05
C LEU A 14 4.80 -11.63 -2.85
N VAL A 15 3.50 -11.93 -2.84
CA VAL A 15 2.81 -12.50 -1.67
C VAL A 15 2.48 -13.97 -1.84
N GLU A 16 2.62 -14.54 -3.05
CA GLU A 16 2.29 -15.94 -3.38
C GLU A 16 2.88 -16.98 -2.41
N HIS A 17 4.03 -16.67 -1.79
CA HIS A 17 4.74 -17.59 -0.89
C HIS A 17 4.81 -17.07 0.55
N VAL A 18 3.95 -16.12 0.93
CA VAL A 18 3.91 -15.55 2.28
C VAL A 18 2.58 -15.91 2.95
N ASP A 19 2.62 -16.89 3.84
CA ASP A 19 1.45 -17.34 4.59
C ASP A 19 0.78 -16.17 5.34
N GLY A 20 -0.53 -16.03 5.15
CA GLY A 20 -1.33 -14.99 5.80
C GLY A 20 -1.32 -13.62 5.11
N ILE A 21 -0.73 -13.49 3.91
CA ILE A 21 -0.79 -12.29 3.09
C ILE A 21 -1.46 -12.59 1.75
N GLU A 22 -2.38 -11.72 1.33
CA GLU A 22 -3.09 -11.81 0.05
C GLU A 22 -3.10 -10.45 -0.64
N ALA A 23 -2.94 -10.45 -1.98
CA ALA A 23 -3.17 -9.28 -2.81
C ALA A 23 -4.66 -9.24 -3.18
N SER A 24 -5.34 -8.14 -2.87
CA SER A 24 -6.77 -7.99 -3.15
C SER A 24 -7.03 -7.09 -4.37
N ASP A 25 -7.90 -7.53 -5.25
CA ASP A 25 -8.36 -6.77 -6.43
C ASP A 25 -9.62 -5.93 -6.16
N ILE A 26 -10.09 -5.89 -4.91
CA ILE A 26 -11.40 -5.36 -4.50
C ILE A 26 -11.69 -3.95 -5.03
N GLU A 27 -10.68 -3.07 -5.01
CA GLU A 27 -10.82 -1.70 -5.51
C GLU A 27 -10.80 -1.62 -7.04
N ILE A 28 -10.04 -2.51 -7.69
CA ILE A 28 -9.96 -2.60 -9.15
C ILE A 28 -11.31 -3.07 -9.71
N VAL A 29 -11.88 -4.11 -9.10
CA VAL A 29 -13.18 -4.68 -9.46
C VAL A 29 -14.31 -3.68 -9.22
N ARG A 30 -14.26 -2.95 -8.10
CA ARG A 30 -15.24 -1.89 -7.80
C ARG A 30 -15.19 -0.76 -8.84
N GLY A 31 -13.99 -0.40 -9.30
CA GLY A 31 -13.78 0.68 -10.26
C GLY A 31 -14.08 2.07 -9.68
N GLY A 32 -13.89 3.10 -10.50
CA GLY A 32 -14.05 4.50 -10.06
C GLY A 32 -12.92 4.97 -9.15
N ALA A 33 -13.21 5.94 -8.29
CA ALA A 33 -12.25 6.43 -7.30
C ALA A 33 -12.14 5.45 -6.12
N SER A 34 -10.93 5.21 -5.65
CA SER A 34 -10.68 4.42 -4.44
C SER A 34 -10.74 5.31 -3.20
N TYR A 35 -11.79 5.13 -2.38
CA TYR A 35 -11.85 5.67 -1.03
C TYR A 35 -11.66 4.56 -0.01
N THR A 36 -10.76 4.76 0.96
CA THR A 36 -10.46 3.73 1.97
C THR A 36 -11.68 3.35 2.80
N PHE A 37 -12.58 4.30 3.08
CA PHE A 37 -13.86 4.03 3.74
C PHE A 37 -14.65 2.95 3.00
N ASP A 38 -14.83 3.08 1.68
CA ASP A 38 -15.63 2.15 0.88
C ASP A 38 -15.00 0.74 0.89
N THR A 39 -13.66 0.68 0.84
CA THR A 39 -12.92 -0.60 0.92
C THR A 39 -13.11 -1.27 2.28
N VAL A 40 -12.97 -0.53 3.38
CA VAL A 40 -13.18 -1.06 4.74
C VAL A 40 -14.63 -1.46 4.95
N GLU A 41 -15.60 -0.68 4.48
CA GLU A 41 -17.02 -1.02 4.57
C GLU A 41 -17.35 -2.30 3.78
N GLN A 42 -16.69 -2.53 2.65
CA GLN A 42 -16.86 -3.77 1.88
C GLN A 42 -16.24 -4.98 2.59
N LEU A 43 -15.06 -4.82 3.19
CA LEU A 43 -14.36 -5.88 3.92
C LEU A 43 -15.04 -6.23 5.25
N SER A 44 -15.63 -5.26 5.95
CA SER A 44 -16.31 -5.49 7.24
C SER A 44 -17.49 -6.46 7.13
N LYS A 45 -18.05 -6.67 5.93
CA LYS A 45 -19.07 -7.69 5.64
C LYS A 45 -18.58 -9.12 5.87
N MET A 46 -17.27 -9.31 5.96
CA MET A 46 -16.64 -10.60 6.28
C MET A 46 -16.55 -10.85 7.79
N ASP A 47 -17.14 -9.98 8.63
CA ASP A 47 -17.16 -10.09 10.10
C ASP A 47 -15.75 -10.15 10.71
N CYS A 48 -14.86 -9.29 10.21
CA CYS A 48 -13.47 -9.18 10.66
C CYS A 48 -13.15 -7.78 11.21
N GLU A 49 -12.22 -7.74 12.16
CA GLU A 49 -11.61 -6.48 12.60
C GLU A 49 -10.63 -5.98 11.53
N SER A 50 -10.62 -4.68 11.27
CA SER A 50 -9.78 -4.07 10.23
C SER A 50 -8.71 -3.19 10.87
N VAL A 51 -7.46 -3.43 10.47
CA VAL A 51 -6.32 -2.58 10.83
C VAL A 51 -5.72 -1.99 9.56
N LEU A 52 -5.66 -0.65 9.47
CA LEU A 52 -5.00 0.05 8.38
C LEU A 52 -3.52 0.21 8.68
N ILE A 53 -2.65 -0.37 7.85
CA ILE A 53 -1.21 -0.18 7.95
C ILE A 53 -0.80 0.99 7.07
N LEU A 54 -0.27 2.06 7.67
CA LEU A 54 0.09 3.30 6.98
C LEU A 54 1.49 3.77 7.36
N GLY A 55 2.21 4.35 6.40
CA GLY A 55 3.41 5.13 6.69
C GLY A 55 3.04 6.43 7.41
N SER A 56 3.97 6.98 8.21
CA SER A 56 3.75 8.23 8.97
C SER A 56 3.39 9.44 8.10
N ASP A 57 3.79 9.44 6.83
CA ASP A 57 3.43 10.43 5.82
C ASP A 57 1.95 10.36 5.41
N ALA A 58 1.44 9.18 5.10
CA ALA A 58 0.03 8.99 4.76
C ALA A 58 -0.87 9.17 5.99
N ALA A 59 -0.41 8.69 7.15
CA ALA A 59 -1.10 8.84 8.42
C ALA A 59 -1.32 10.33 8.77
N ALA A 60 -0.39 11.23 8.43
CA ALA A 60 -0.53 12.66 8.73
C ALA A 60 -1.72 13.33 8.04
N GLU A 61 -2.19 12.77 6.93
CA GLU A 61 -3.30 13.30 6.14
C GLU A 61 -4.64 12.60 6.45
N LEU A 62 -4.68 11.68 7.42
CA LEU A 62 -5.81 10.77 7.62
C LEU A 62 -7.12 11.49 7.94
N ASP A 63 -7.08 12.61 8.67
CA ASP A 63 -8.26 13.43 8.97
C ASP A 63 -8.83 14.14 7.74
N SER A 64 -8.06 14.24 6.66
CA SER A 64 -8.50 14.83 5.38
C SER A 64 -9.17 13.81 4.45
N TRP A 65 -9.12 12.52 4.78
CA TRP A 65 -9.66 11.47 3.92
C TRP A 65 -11.19 11.54 3.87
N GLU A 66 -11.73 11.13 2.73
CA GLU A 66 -13.17 11.03 2.53
C GLU A 66 -13.80 10.16 3.62
N ARG A 67 -14.78 10.70 4.33
CA ARG A 67 -15.47 10.03 5.45
C ARG A 67 -14.54 9.56 6.57
N ALA A 68 -13.48 10.31 6.86
CA ALA A 68 -12.53 10.03 7.95
C ALA A 68 -13.22 9.80 9.32
N THR A 69 -14.29 10.55 9.62
CA THR A 69 -15.02 10.45 10.89
C THR A 69 -15.76 9.12 11.04
N GLU A 70 -16.23 8.53 9.95
CA GLU A 70 -16.83 7.20 9.94
C GLU A 70 -15.75 6.11 9.88
N LEU A 71 -14.69 6.35 9.09
CA LEU A 71 -13.57 5.42 8.97
C LEU A 71 -12.91 5.14 10.32
N ARG A 72 -12.68 6.16 11.14
CA ARG A 72 -12.08 6.01 12.49
C ARG A 72 -12.88 5.09 13.42
N ALA A 73 -14.18 4.92 13.17
CA ALA A 73 -15.03 4.04 13.98
C ALA A 73 -14.93 2.57 13.53
N LEU A 74 -14.46 2.32 12.31
CA LEU A 74 -14.38 0.99 11.70
C LEU A 74 -12.99 0.35 11.79
N VAL A 75 -11.94 1.14 12.02
CA VAL A 75 -10.55 0.66 11.95
C VAL A 75 -9.71 1.04 13.16
N GLU A 76 -8.68 0.25 13.38
CA GLU A 76 -7.45 0.69 14.05
C GLU A 76 -6.39 1.04 13.02
N VAL A 77 -5.43 1.89 13.38
CA VAL A 77 -4.36 2.34 12.48
C VAL A 77 -3.01 1.92 13.02
N ALA A 78 -2.31 1.07 12.28
CA ALA A 78 -0.93 0.70 12.53
C ALA A 78 0.01 1.66 11.76
N VAL A 79 0.70 2.54 12.46
CA VAL A 79 1.57 3.55 11.84
C VAL A 79 3.03 3.08 11.84
N VAL A 80 3.61 3.04 10.64
CA VAL A 80 5.01 2.68 10.37
C VAL A 80 5.82 3.99 10.21
N PRO A 81 6.90 4.20 11.00
CA PRO A 81 7.74 5.39 10.86
C PRO A 81 8.40 5.50 9.48
N ARG A 82 8.39 6.69 8.88
CA ARG A 82 9.08 6.98 7.61
C ARG A 82 10.16 8.05 7.80
N PRO A 83 11.41 7.85 7.35
CA PRO A 83 12.48 8.82 7.42
C PRO A 83 12.06 10.17 6.83
N GLY A 84 12.40 11.24 7.52
CA GLY A 84 12.04 12.60 7.11
C GLY A 84 10.60 13.02 7.43
N HIS A 85 9.76 12.12 7.97
CA HIS A 85 8.39 12.44 8.37
C HIS A 85 8.21 12.40 9.88
N VAL A 86 7.50 13.40 10.40
CA VAL A 86 7.15 13.48 11.82
C VAL A 86 5.97 12.55 12.09
N MET A 87 5.99 11.87 13.24
CA MET A 87 4.86 11.07 13.68
C MET A 87 3.63 11.98 13.91
N PRO A 88 2.51 11.76 13.20
CA PRO A 88 1.36 12.62 13.34
C PRO A 88 0.66 12.44 14.68
N ALA A 89 0.07 13.53 15.18
CA ALA A 89 -0.82 13.48 16.33
C ALA A 89 -2.25 13.21 15.84
N LEU A 90 -2.62 11.93 15.66
CA LEU A 90 -3.97 11.56 15.23
C LEU A 90 -4.90 11.51 16.44
N LYS A 91 -5.60 12.61 16.66
CA LYS A 91 -6.56 12.72 17.76
C LYS A 91 -7.80 11.88 17.43
N ASP A 92 -8.31 11.14 18.41
CA ASP A 92 -9.51 10.31 18.30
C ASP A 92 -9.40 9.05 17.40
N TRP A 93 -8.20 8.76 16.87
CA TRP A 93 -7.91 7.49 16.19
C TRP A 93 -7.36 6.45 17.18
N LYS A 94 -7.72 5.18 16.99
CA LYS A 94 -7.04 4.06 17.64
C LYS A 94 -5.74 3.80 16.88
N ILE A 95 -4.60 3.95 17.54
CA ILE A 95 -3.28 3.87 16.89
C ILE A 95 -2.40 2.83 17.57
N GLN A 96 -1.73 2.02 16.75
CA GLN A 96 -0.59 1.22 17.14
C GLN A 96 0.65 1.72 16.42
N LEU A 97 1.72 1.99 17.16
CA LEU A 97 3.01 2.29 16.55
C LEU A 97 3.72 0.98 16.24
N VAL A 98 4.04 0.77 14.97
CA VAL A 98 4.76 -0.41 14.53
C VAL A 98 6.26 -0.13 14.61
N ASN A 99 6.97 -0.91 15.41
CA ASN A 99 8.42 -0.89 15.42
C ASN A 99 8.94 -1.79 14.30
N ALA A 100 9.20 -1.22 13.14
CA ALA A 100 9.76 -1.91 11.98
C ALA A 100 11.05 -1.23 11.53
N GLU A 101 11.97 -2.02 10.95
CA GLU A 101 13.11 -1.45 10.24
C GLU A 101 12.60 -0.66 9.03
N VAL A 102 13.02 0.60 8.93
CA VAL A 102 12.62 1.39 7.79
C VAL A 102 13.48 1.03 6.59
N VAL A 103 12.84 0.54 5.53
CA VAL A 103 13.44 0.39 4.22
C VAL A 103 13.26 1.70 3.46
N ASP A 104 14.37 2.38 3.18
CA ASP A 104 14.37 3.60 2.36
C ASP A 104 14.32 3.22 0.87
N ILE A 105 13.09 3.04 0.37
CA ILE A 105 12.82 2.68 -1.03
C ILE A 105 11.58 3.40 -1.52
N SER A 106 11.62 3.94 -2.74
CA SER A 106 10.45 4.53 -3.40
C SER A 106 10.30 4.02 -4.84
N SER A 107 9.06 3.79 -5.26
CA SER A 107 8.80 3.38 -6.64
C SER A 107 9.13 4.48 -7.66
N SER A 108 9.13 5.75 -7.25
CA SER A 108 9.51 6.88 -8.12
C SER A 108 11.01 6.85 -8.44
N GLU A 109 11.87 6.59 -7.46
CA GLU A 109 13.30 6.43 -7.67
C GLU A 109 13.60 5.18 -8.51
N ILE A 110 12.95 4.05 -8.21
CA ILE A 110 13.12 2.81 -8.99
C ILE A 110 12.79 3.07 -10.47
N ARG A 111 11.66 3.70 -10.78
CA ARG A 111 11.28 4.01 -12.17
C ARG A 111 12.25 5.00 -12.82
N ALA A 112 12.73 6.00 -12.09
CA ALA A 112 13.71 6.95 -12.61
C ALA A 112 15.04 6.28 -12.97
N MET A 113 15.49 5.30 -12.17
CA MET A 113 16.71 4.52 -12.44
C MET A 113 16.54 3.54 -13.61
N SER A 114 15.33 3.05 -13.83
CA SER A 114 15.02 2.03 -14.86
C SER A 114 14.88 2.61 -16.27
N ALA A 115 14.70 3.93 -16.40
CA ALA A 115 14.55 4.60 -17.69
C ALA A 115 15.85 4.61 -18.52
N ASP A 116 17.00 4.33 -17.89
CA ASP A 116 18.33 4.38 -18.52
C ASP A 116 18.84 3.00 -18.99
N ASP A 117 17.95 1.98 -19.15
CA ASP A 117 18.28 0.63 -19.66
C ASP A 117 19.28 -0.16 -18.78
N VAL A 118 19.39 0.23 -17.51
CA VAL A 118 20.24 -0.41 -16.51
C VAL A 118 19.38 -1.30 -15.62
N ASP A 119 19.82 -2.56 -15.45
CA ASP A 119 19.28 -3.57 -14.54
C ASP A 119 18.37 -3.00 -13.43
N LEU A 120 17.10 -3.37 -13.48
CA LEU A 120 16.11 -2.99 -12.46
C LEU A 120 16.67 -3.21 -11.05
N ASP A 121 16.47 -2.20 -10.19
CA ASP A 121 17.01 -2.14 -8.84
C ASP A 121 16.89 -3.49 -8.10
N PRO A 122 17.98 -4.04 -7.53
CA PRO A 122 17.97 -5.36 -6.90
C PRO A 122 17.08 -5.46 -5.65
N ARG A 123 16.61 -4.32 -5.12
CA ARG A 123 15.59 -4.30 -4.07
C ARG A 123 14.20 -4.72 -4.59
N VAL A 124 13.99 -4.72 -5.90
CA VAL A 124 12.81 -5.31 -6.55
C VAL A 124 13.05 -6.82 -6.71
N PRO A 125 12.21 -7.68 -6.12
CA PRO A 125 12.38 -9.13 -6.22
C PRO A 125 12.44 -9.63 -7.67
N GLN A 126 13.24 -10.68 -7.91
CA GLN A 126 13.51 -11.20 -9.26
C GLN A 126 12.23 -11.54 -10.04
N ALA A 127 11.24 -12.14 -9.39
CA ALA A 127 9.98 -12.50 -10.04
C ALA A 127 9.27 -11.26 -10.62
N VAL A 128 9.26 -10.15 -9.90
CA VAL A 128 8.69 -8.88 -10.36
C VAL A 128 9.53 -8.27 -11.48
N ARG A 129 10.87 -8.34 -11.39
CA ARG A 129 11.76 -7.86 -12.45
C ARG A 129 11.56 -8.62 -13.76
N ASN A 130 11.42 -9.95 -13.70
CA ASN A 130 11.09 -10.78 -14.86
C ASN A 130 9.74 -10.38 -15.45
N TYR A 131 8.71 -10.22 -14.62
CA TYR A 131 7.38 -9.81 -15.08
C TYR A 131 7.41 -8.45 -15.78
N ILE A 132 8.14 -7.48 -15.23
CA ILE A 132 8.33 -6.15 -15.83
C ILE A 132 8.96 -6.26 -17.22
N SER A 133 10.04 -7.06 -17.34
CA SER A 133 10.74 -7.31 -18.61
C SER A 133 9.84 -7.99 -19.64
N ASP A 134 9.14 -9.06 -19.25
CA ASP A 134 8.31 -9.88 -20.14
C ASP A 134 7.08 -9.11 -20.67
N ASN A 135 6.65 -8.06 -19.96
CA ASN A 135 5.51 -7.22 -20.32
C ASN A 135 5.91 -5.81 -20.81
N GLU A 136 7.21 -5.57 -21.03
CA GLU A 136 7.76 -4.30 -21.52
C GLU A 136 7.28 -3.07 -20.72
N LEU A 137 7.21 -3.21 -19.38
CA LEU A 137 6.66 -2.17 -18.50
C LEU A 137 7.75 -1.18 -18.04
N ILE A 138 7.88 -0.03 -18.69
CA ILE A 138 8.71 1.10 -18.22
C ILE A 138 7.92 2.40 -18.29
#